data_AF-A0A2P2NHW8-F1
#
_entry.id   AF-A0A2P2NHW8-F1
#
_cell.length_a   1.000
_cell.length_b   1.000
_cell.length_c   1.000
_cell.angle_alpha   90.00
_cell.angle_beta   90.00
_cell.angle_gamma   90.00
#
_symmetry.space_group_name_H-M   'P 1'
#
loop_
_entity.id
_entity.type
_entity.pdbx_description
1 polymer ?
#
loop_
_entity_poly.entity_id
_entity_poly.type
_entity_poly.pdbx_seq_one_letter_code
_entity_poly.pdbx_strand_id
1 'polypeptide(L)'
;MFASSPSLDLNLELGFAKKWILRPLRSTRTATRMSISEESVTLEPVKEQDRIGRTGKTRSVTKNDLLVSKSQTSQKDRLPPPLVTALKTSAERNVASFHFPGHNRGHAAPSSLTQLIGLRPFLHDLPELPELDNLFSPEGPILEAQIQAAQLFGSSETWFLVGGTTCGIQAAIMATCLPGEHLVLPRNCHVSAISAIVLSGATPKYIIPEYDCSWDIAGGVNVMQVQKAIKDLEMEGQRPAAVFITCPTYHGICSNLSEICQLCHSLGIPVIVDEAHGAHLGFHPEMPHSALKQGADIVVQSTHKVLCSLTQSSMLHMSGNIVDREQIGRCLQTLQTTSPSYLLLASLDAARAQLGENPETTFNKAMELASEARFLIKEIMGITVLDSPNFAKFPAIDPLRLTIGFSQLGLSGHESDDILDRDHGIISELVGTKSITYAINLGTCRDHIQRLVMGLKELSSWSQRNHAMGMGLDNRRFAPFVDATMILNPRDAFFARKNRVGILESLGKICGELICPYPPGIPVMIPGEIITQSALDYLLDVKSMGAIISGASDPLLSSMVICDV
;
A
#
# COMPACT_ATOMS: atom_id res chain seq x y z
N MET A 1 -54.90 -6.99 21.83
CA MET A 1 -55.99 -7.63 22.59
C MET A 1 -55.90 -9.13 22.36
N PHE A 2 -55.66 -9.88 23.45
CA PHE A 2 -55.59 -11.35 23.58
C PHE A 2 -54.49 -12.03 22.72
N ALA A 3 -53.69 -12.98 23.22
CA ALA A 3 -54.01 -14.01 24.18
C ALA A 3 -52.79 -14.47 25.02
N SER A 4 -53.14 -15.00 26.18
CA SER A 4 -52.36 -15.64 27.23
C SER A 4 -51.88 -17.05 26.88
N SER A 5 -50.60 -17.35 27.19
CA SER A 5 -49.99 -18.52 27.89
C SER A 5 -50.58 -19.94 27.68
N PRO A 6 -49.76 -21.03 27.69
CA PRO A 6 -49.05 -21.44 28.92
C PRO A 6 -47.66 -22.06 28.77
N SER A 7 -46.97 -22.01 29.92
CA SER A 7 -45.74 -22.66 30.35
C SER A 7 -45.81 -24.18 30.44
N LEU A 8 -44.70 -24.85 30.16
CA LEU A 8 -44.35 -26.14 30.77
C LEU A 8 -42.83 -26.30 30.81
N ASP A 9 -42.29 -26.33 32.03
CA ASP A 9 -40.93 -26.76 32.37
C ASP A 9 -40.85 -28.30 32.36
N LEU A 10 -39.73 -28.86 31.88
CA LEU A 10 -39.11 -30.05 32.45
C LEU A 10 -37.68 -30.26 31.94
N ASN A 11 -36.77 -30.37 32.91
CA ASN A 11 -35.34 -30.67 32.82
C ASN A 11 -35.03 -31.98 32.10
N LEU A 12 -33.87 -32.04 31.41
CA LEU A 12 -33.03 -33.23 31.39
C LEU A 12 -31.57 -32.88 31.06
N GLU A 13 -30.69 -33.14 32.04
CA GLU A 13 -29.24 -33.22 31.88
C GLU A 13 -28.84 -34.35 30.92
N LEU A 14 -27.75 -34.17 30.16
CA LEU A 14 -26.81 -35.23 29.77
C LEU A 14 -25.50 -34.57 29.31
N GLY A 15 -24.43 -34.79 30.07
CA GLY A 15 -23.11 -34.25 29.78
C GLY A 15 -22.35 -35.02 28.70
N PHE A 16 -21.43 -34.33 28.03
CA PHE A 16 -20.19 -34.94 27.50
C PHE A 16 -19.09 -33.88 27.44
N ALA A 17 -18.11 -34.04 28.32
CA ALA A 17 -16.83 -33.36 28.24
C ALA A 17 -15.99 -33.98 27.11
N LYS A 18 -15.62 -33.18 26.11
CA LYS A 18 -14.42 -33.40 25.29
C LYS A 18 -13.67 -32.09 25.14
N LYS A 19 -12.45 -32.07 25.67
CA LYS A 19 -11.46 -30.99 25.62
C LYS A 19 -11.18 -30.59 24.18
N TRP A 20 -11.51 -29.35 23.84
CA TRP A 20 -10.96 -28.66 22.66
C TRP A 20 -9.69 -27.93 23.11
N ILE A 21 -8.54 -28.38 22.61
CA ILE A 21 -7.29 -27.62 22.70
C ILE A 21 -7.34 -26.61 21.55
N LEU A 22 -7.80 -25.40 21.86
CA LEU A 22 -7.66 -24.23 21.00
C LEU A 22 -6.22 -23.71 21.16
N ARG A 23 -5.45 -23.72 20.07
CA ARG A 23 -4.18 -22.97 19.97
C ARG A 23 -4.52 -21.47 19.96
N PRO A 24 -3.94 -20.62 20.82
CA PRO A 24 -4.14 -19.18 20.74
C PRO A 24 -3.27 -18.58 19.63
N LEU A 25 -3.92 -17.84 18.73
CA LEU A 25 -3.30 -16.83 17.88
C LEU A 25 -2.90 -15.62 18.75
N ARG A 26 -1.69 -15.11 18.49
CA ARG A 26 -1.12 -13.80 18.92
C ARG A 26 -0.97 -13.60 20.44
N SER A 27 0.29 -13.65 20.89
CA SER A 27 0.64 -13.48 22.31
C SER A 27 0.33 -12.06 22.80
N THR A 28 -0.48 -11.97 23.85
CA THR A 28 -0.55 -10.81 24.74
C THR A 28 0.59 -10.90 25.74
N ARG A 29 1.48 -9.90 25.76
CA ARG A 29 2.55 -9.78 26.77
C ARG A 29 1.93 -9.53 28.15
N THR A 30 2.18 -10.45 29.07
CA THR A 30 2.01 -10.26 30.52
C THR A 30 3.07 -9.30 31.04
N ALA A 31 2.64 -8.17 31.59
CA ALA A 31 3.49 -7.24 32.34
C ALA A 31 3.69 -7.76 33.77
N THR A 32 4.95 -7.95 34.17
CA THR A 32 5.34 -8.33 35.53
C THR A 32 5.17 -7.12 36.45
N ARG A 33 4.30 -7.27 37.46
CA ARG A 33 4.09 -6.34 38.58
C ARG A 33 5.37 -6.17 39.39
N MET A 34 5.87 -4.95 39.52
CA MET A 34 6.71 -4.52 40.65
C MET A 34 5.89 -3.58 41.52
N SER A 35 5.72 -3.96 42.77
CA SER A 35 5.06 -3.24 43.85
C SER A 35 5.93 -2.10 44.36
N ILE A 36 5.42 -0.86 44.34
CA ILE A 36 5.90 0.21 45.21
C ILE A 36 4.66 0.93 45.78
N SER A 37 4.74 1.15 47.09
CA SER A 37 3.72 1.55 48.05
C SER A 37 3.10 2.92 47.84
N GLU A 38 1.83 3.02 48.24
CA GLU A 38 1.03 4.22 48.42
C GLU A 38 1.63 5.16 49.47
N GLU A 39 1.78 6.45 49.14
CA GLU A 39 1.68 7.52 50.12
C GLU A 39 0.84 8.67 49.54
N SER A 40 -0.30 8.87 50.19
CA SER A 40 -1.31 9.89 49.93
C SER A 40 -0.90 11.23 50.54
N VAL A 41 -0.90 12.31 49.76
CA VAL A 41 -1.00 13.67 50.31
C VAL A 41 -1.95 14.52 49.45
N THR A 42 -3.11 14.80 50.02
CA THR A 42 -4.11 15.79 49.61
C THR A 42 -3.60 17.21 49.84
N LEU A 43 -3.72 18.11 48.85
CA LEU A 43 -3.60 19.55 49.07
C LEU A 43 -4.66 20.31 48.25
N GLU A 44 -5.58 20.94 48.95
CA GLU A 44 -6.46 22.02 48.47
C GLU A 44 -5.82 23.41 48.75
N PRO A 45 -6.31 24.48 48.11
CA PRO A 45 -5.50 25.68 47.80
C PRO A 45 -5.71 26.85 48.78
N VAL A 46 -4.70 27.72 48.89
CA VAL A 46 -4.84 29.05 49.54
C VAL A 46 -4.12 30.13 48.71
N LYS A 47 -4.84 31.23 48.48
CA LYS A 47 -4.40 32.51 47.91
C LYS A 47 -3.78 33.40 49.00
N GLU A 48 -2.73 34.18 48.70
CA GLU A 48 -2.72 35.67 48.73
C GLU A 48 -1.32 36.31 48.65
N GLN A 49 -1.21 37.26 47.70
CA GLN A 49 -0.60 38.61 47.70
C GLN A 49 0.83 38.95 48.20
N ASP A 50 1.57 39.56 47.26
CA ASP A 50 2.42 40.77 47.31
C ASP A 50 3.52 40.98 48.36
N ARG A 51 4.76 41.19 47.88
CA ARG A 51 5.53 42.43 48.14
C ARG A 51 6.78 42.60 47.26
N ILE A 52 6.99 43.87 46.90
CA ILE A 52 8.06 44.47 46.08
C ILE A 52 9.41 44.53 46.83
N GLY A 53 10.53 44.38 46.11
CA GLY A 53 11.86 44.76 46.58
C GLY A 53 12.94 44.71 45.48
N ARG A 54 13.31 45.86 44.91
CA ARG A 54 14.49 46.06 44.05
C ARG A 54 15.76 46.12 44.90
N THR A 55 16.89 45.58 44.41
CA THR A 55 18.18 46.27 44.19
C THR A 55 19.30 45.29 43.83
N GLY A 56 20.28 45.74 43.03
CA GLY A 56 21.68 45.28 43.13
C GLY A 56 22.26 44.46 41.99
N LYS A 57 22.99 45.13 41.08
CA LYS A 57 23.87 44.55 40.05
C LYS A 57 25.07 43.82 40.67
N THR A 58 25.48 42.70 40.08
CA THR A 58 26.93 42.43 39.84
C THR A 58 27.11 41.42 38.70
N ARG A 59 27.92 41.81 37.71
CA ARG A 59 28.43 40.98 36.62
C ARG A 59 29.55 40.09 37.16
N SER A 60 29.57 38.80 36.81
CA SER A 60 30.81 38.09 36.55
C SER A 60 30.68 37.26 35.29
N VAL A 61 31.49 37.61 34.31
CA VAL A 61 31.72 36.94 33.04
C VAL A 61 32.66 35.77 33.29
N THR A 62 32.33 34.57 32.80
CA THR A 62 33.33 33.63 32.30
C THR A 62 32.78 32.96 31.05
N LYS A 63 33.60 33.03 30.01
CA LYS A 63 33.37 32.59 28.63
C LYS A 63 33.36 31.07 28.55
N ASN A 64 32.44 30.55 27.74
CA ASN A 64 32.75 29.41 26.87
C ASN A 64 32.17 29.75 25.49
N ASP A 65 33.06 30.23 24.62
CA ASP A 65 32.78 30.57 23.23
C ASP A 65 32.55 29.27 22.44
N LEU A 66 31.29 28.94 22.16
CA LEU A 66 30.92 28.09 21.03
C LEU A 66 30.31 29.00 19.97
N LEU A 67 31.11 29.24 18.93
CA LEU A 67 30.76 29.94 17.70
C LEU A 67 29.58 29.25 17.01
N VAL A 68 28.36 29.64 17.37
CA VAL A 68 27.20 29.44 16.50
C VAL A 68 27.27 30.53 15.44
N SER A 69 27.84 30.19 14.30
CA SER A 69 27.69 30.96 13.08
C SER A 69 26.20 31.10 12.79
N LYS A 70 25.66 32.30 12.99
CA LYS A 70 24.37 32.70 12.42
C LYS A 70 24.52 32.69 10.90
N SER A 71 24.33 31.53 10.28
CA SER A 71 23.99 31.47 8.87
C SER A 71 22.60 32.08 8.74
N GLN A 72 22.54 33.35 8.38
CA GLN A 72 21.37 33.96 7.76
C GLN A 72 21.17 33.28 6.41
N THR A 73 20.61 32.07 6.43
CA THR A 73 19.89 31.54 5.27
C THR A 73 18.55 32.28 5.24
N SER A 74 18.28 32.94 4.12
CA SER A 74 17.00 33.57 3.84
C SER A 74 15.87 32.57 4.08
N GLN A 75 15.08 32.80 5.13
CA GLN A 75 13.73 32.23 5.21
C GLN A 75 12.96 32.82 4.03
N LYS A 76 12.93 32.13 2.89
CA LYS A 76 11.83 32.30 1.93
C LYS A 76 10.54 32.22 2.74
N ASP A 77 9.65 33.19 2.63
CA ASP A 77 8.32 33.17 3.24
C ASP A 77 7.65 31.82 2.93
N ARG A 78 7.62 30.93 3.93
CA ARG A 78 7.10 29.57 3.77
C ARG A 78 5.60 29.64 4.04
N LEU A 79 4.80 29.47 2.99
CA LEU A 79 3.35 29.37 3.14
C LEU A 79 3.04 28.01 3.78
N PRO A 80 2.26 27.98 4.88
CA PRO A 80 1.85 26.72 5.49
C PRO A 80 0.94 25.93 4.52
N PRO A 81 0.80 24.61 4.70
CA PRO A 81 -0.05 23.80 3.83
C PRO A 81 -1.49 24.34 3.87
N PRO A 82 -2.09 24.71 2.71
CA PRO A 82 -3.33 25.47 2.68
C PRO A 82 -4.50 24.74 3.35
N LEU A 83 -4.67 23.45 3.07
CA LEU A 83 -5.76 22.66 3.65
C LEU A 83 -5.52 22.34 5.12
N VAL A 84 -4.28 22.04 5.52
CA VAL A 84 -3.94 21.87 6.95
C VAL A 84 -4.26 23.15 7.74
N THR A 85 -3.94 24.30 7.17
CA THR A 85 -4.18 25.61 7.79
C THR A 85 -5.67 25.92 7.88
N ALA A 86 -6.41 25.68 6.81
CA ALA A 86 -7.87 25.85 6.79
C ALA A 86 -8.56 24.92 7.79
N LEU A 87 -8.15 23.64 7.84
CA LEU A 87 -8.71 22.65 8.76
C LEU A 87 -8.47 23.02 10.22
N LYS A 88 -7.25 23.41 10.57
CA LYS A 88 -6.91 23.90 11.90
C LYS A 88 -7.74 25.12 12.27
N THR A 89 -7.81 26.11 11.37
CA THR A 89 -8.55 27.35 11.60
C THR A 89 -10.04 27.07 11.81
N SER A 90 -10.65 26.20 11.00
CA SER A 90 -12.06 25.83 11.17
C SER A 90 -12.30 25.04 12.46
N ALA A 91 -11.40 24.13 12.83
CA ALA A 91 -11.48 23.35 14.07
C ALA A 91 -11.43 24.23 15.34
N GLU A 92 -10.66 25.32 15.32
CA GLU A 92 -10.50 26.25 16.45
C GLU A 92 -11.67 27.26 16.61
N ARG A 93 -12.57 27.37 15.62
CA ARG A 93 -13.74 28.25 15.72
C ARG A 93 -14.70 27.77 16.81
N ASN A 94 -15.09 28.68 17.70
CA ASN A 94 -16.15 28.45 18.70
C ASN A 94 -17.53 28.59 18.05
N VAL A 95 -17.95 27.56 17.32
CA VAL A 95 -19.24 27.51 16.61
C VAL A 95 -20.25 26.63 17.35
N ALA A 96 -21.51 27.05 17.34
CA ALA A 96 -22.61 26.14 17.63
C ALA A 96 -22.80 25.22 16.41
N SER A 97 -22.37 23.97 16.52
CA SER A 97 -22.42 23.02 15.41
C SER A 97 -23.76 22.27 15.40
N PHE A 98 -24.47 22.40 14.27
CA PHE A 98 -25.71 21.68 13.95
C PHE A 98 -25.53 20.92 12.62
N HIS A 99 -24.35 20.32 12.42
CA HIS A 99 -23.98 19.59 11.22
C HIS A 99 -23.40 18.21 11.56
N PHE A 100 -23.27 17.34 10.56
CA PHE A 100 -22.52 16.09 10.66
C PHE A 100 -21.01 16.33 10.75
N PRO A 101 -20.18 15.38 11.24
CA PRO A 101 -20.54 14.06 11.74
C PRO A 101 -21.17 14.07 13.14
N GLY A 102 -21.87 12.97 13.49
CA GLY A 102 -22.66 12.86 14.73
C GLY A 102 -21.87 12.91 16.05
N HIS A 103 -20.54 12.73 16.02
CA HIS A 103 -19.71 12.97 17.21
C HIS A 103 -19.64 14.47 17.58
N ASN A 104 -20.16 15.35 16.72
CA ASN A 104 -20.33 16.78 16.94
C ASN A 104 -19.06 17.45 17.46
N ARG A 105 -18.02 17.46 16.62
CA ARG A 105 -16.69 18.03 16.96
C ARG A 105 -16.08 17.42 18.24
N GLY A 106 -16.47 16.19 18.57
CA GLY A 106 -15.93 15.43 19.69
C GLY A 106 -16.77 15.45 20.96
N HIS A 107 -17.84 16.24 21.03
CA HIS A 107 -18.75 16.26 22.18
C HIS A 107 -19.41 14.92 22.47
N ALA A 108 -19.65 14.12 21.43
CA ALA A 108 -20.18 12.76 21.53
C ALA A 108 -19.17 11.71 21.03
N ALA A 109 -17.86 12.02 21.08
CA ALA A 109 -16.84 11.06 20.71
C ALA A 109 -16.80 9.86 21.68
N PRO A 110 -16.76 8.60 21.18
CA PRO A 110 -16.70 7.43 22.04
C PRO A 110 -15.47 7.43 22.95
N SER A 111 -15.67 7.21 24.24
CA SER A 111 -14.61 7.28 25.26
C SER A 111 -13.47 6.29 25.02
N SER A 112 -13.77 5.08 24.56
CA SER A 112 -12.77 4.06 24.22
C SER A 112 -11.80 4.54 23.14
N LEU A 113 -12.28 5.33 22.17
CA LEU A 113 -11.45 5.85 21.09
C LEU A 113 -10.72 7.13 21.50
N THR A 114 -11.36 8.03 22.23
CA THR A 114 -10.68 9.26 22.72
C THR A 114 -9.57 8.94 23.72
N GLN A 115 -9.65 7.84 24.47
CA GLN A 115 -8.55 7.34 25.30
C GLN A 115 -7.34 6.85 24.48
N LEU A 116 -7.57 6.35 23.27
CA LEU A 116 -6.52 5.82 22.39
C LEU A 116 -5.82 6.92 21.58
N ILE A 117 -6.59 7.79 20.91
CA ILE A 117 -6.07 8.77 19.95
C ILE A 117 -6.26 10.23 20.38
N GLY A 118 -6.86 10.46 21.55
CA GLY A 118 -7.23 11.79 22.03
C GLY A 118 -8.51 12.34 21.40
N LEU A 119 -8.91 13.52 21.86
CA LEU A 119 -10.09 14.24 21.35
C LEU A 119 -9.80 15.02 20.07
N ARG A 120 -8.54 15.43 19.85
CA ARG A 120 -8.14 16.31 18.74
C ARG A 120 -8.50 15.78 17.35
N PRO A 121 -8.37 14.48 17.03
CA PRO A 121 -8.81 13.97 15.73
C PRO A 121 -10.28 14.28 15.44
N PHE A 122 -11.17 14.12 16.43
CA PHE A 122 -12.61 14.44 16.28
C PHE A 122 -12.92 15.92 16.13
N LEU A 123 -12.04 16.82 16.58
CA LEU A 123 -12.18 18.26 16.35
C LEU A 123 -11.87 18.63 14.89
N HIS A 124 -10.98 17.87 14.25
CA HIS A 124 -10.54 18.08 12.86
C HIS A 124 -11.29 17.17 11.86
N ASP A 125 -12.11 16.24 12.34
CA ASP A 125 -13.05 15.48 11.49
C ASP A 125 -14.29 16.35 11.21
N LEU A 126 -14.14 17.25 10.23
CA LEU A 126 -15.14 18.21 9.81
C LEU A 126 -15.72 17.80 8.46
N PRO A 127 -17.01 18.11 8.19
CA PRO A 127 -17.61 17.85 6.89
C PRO A 127 -17.13 18.90 5.88
N GLU A 128 -17.70 18.85 4.69
CA GLU A 128 -17.56 19.89 3.67
C GLU A 128 -18.19 21.21 4.13
N LEU A 129 -17.41 22.01 4.86
CA LEU A 129 -17.75 23.36 5.26
C LEU A 129 -17.28 24.35 4.17
N PRO A 130 -17.97 25.49 3.98
CA PRO A 130 -17.60 26.46 2.94
C PRO A 130 -16.14 26.91 3.00
N GLU A 131 -15.56 27.06 4.19
CA GLU A 131 -14.14 27.42 4.35
C GLU A 131 -13.14 26.28 4.10
N LEU A 132 -13.61 25.04 4.00
CA LEU A 132 -12.79 23.85 3.78
C LEU A 132 -12.82 23.35 2.35
N ASP A 133 -13.65 23.95 1.48
CA ASP A 133 -13.79 23.63 0.06
C ASP A 133 -14.51 22.31 -0.23
N ASN A 134 -14.98 22.11 -1.47
CA ASN A 134 -15.61 20.88 -1.96
C ASN A 134 -14.60 20.05 -2.76
N LEU A 135 -14.41 18.75 -2.42
CA LEU A 135 -13.44 17.90 -3.10
C LEU A 135 -13.69 17.71 -4.61
N PHE A 136 -14.96 17.70 -5.03
CA PHE A 136 -15.38 17.48 -6.42
C PHE A 136 -15.62 18.78 -7.21
N SER A 137 -15.62 19.93 -6.52
CA SER A 137 -15.68 21.25 -7.13
C SER A 137 -14.79 22.21 -6.35
N PRO A 138 -13.46 21.98 -6.35
CA PRO A 138 -12.57 22.72 -5.47
C PRO A 138 -12.32 24.14 -5.98
N GLU A 139 -12.50 25.14 -5.12
CA GLU A 139 -12.32 26.57 -5.41
C GLU A 139 -11.36 27.27 -4.43
N GLY A 140 -10.93 26.60 -3.36
CA GLY A 140 -10.15 27.16 -2.26
C GLY A 140 -9.02 26.25 -1.78
N PRO A 141 -8.92 25.94 -0.47
CA PRO A 141 -7.75 25.25 0.08
C PRO A 141 -7.48 23.85 -0.51
N ILE A 142 -8.50 23.13 -0.99
CA ILE A 142 -8.29 21.86 -1.70
C ILE A 142 -7.68 22.13 -3.08
N LEU A 143 -8.22 23.10 -3.83
CA LEU A 143 -7.68 23.49 -5.15
C LEU A 143 -6.22 23.95 -5.02
N GLU A 144 -5.93 24.81 -4.05
CA GLU A 144 -4.57 25.28 -3.80
C GLU A 144 -3.61 24.13 -3.45
N ALA A 145 -4.04 23.19 -2.60
CA ALA A 145 -3.26 22.00 -2.26
C ALA A 145 -2.97 21.12 -3.49
N GLN A 146 -3.98 20.90 -4.33
CA GLN A 146 -3.88 20.12 -5.56
C GLN A 146 -2.97 20.77 -6.60
N ILE A 147 -3.04 22.10 -6.77
CA ILE A 147 -2.12 22.85 -7.64
C ILE A 147 -0.68 22.75 -7.13
N GLN A 148 -0.46 22.91 -5.83
CA GLN A 148 0.88 22.78 -5.24
C GLN A 148 1.41 21.35 -5.35
N ALA A 149 0.54 20.33 -5.27
CA ALA A 149 0.90 18.95 -5.55
C ALA A 149 1.28 18.74 -7.02
N ALA A 150 0.47 19.25 -7.96
CA ALA A 150 0.75 19.12 -9.39
C ALA A 150 2.11 19.74 -9.76
N GLN A 151 2.42 20.90 -9.19
CA GLN A 151 3.72 21.56 -9.36
C GLN A 151 4.88 20.73 -8.80
N LEU A 152 4.71 20.13 -7.62
CA LEU A 152 5.76 19.33 -6.98
C LEU A 152 6.06 18.03 -7.75
N PHE A 153 5.02 17.33 -8.18
CA PHE A 153 5.14 16.03 -8.86
C PHE A 153 5.36 16.18 -10.38
N GLY A 154 5.21 17.39 -10.94
CA GLY A 154 5.43 17.67 -12.36
C GLY A 154 4.29 17.21 -13.26
N SER A 155 3.05 17.23 -12.76
CA SER A 155 1.83 16.89 -13.51
C SER A 155 1.11 18.14 -14.00
N SER A 156 0.27 18.04 -15.03
CA SER A 156 -0.64 19.13 -15.42
C SER A 156 -1.77 19.31 -14.41
N GLU A 157 -2.24 18.21 -13.82
CA GLU A 157 -3.33 18.20 -12.84
C GLU A 157 -3.13 17.08 -11.83
N THR A 158 -3.57 17.30 -10.59
CA THR A 158 -3.51 16.31 -9.51
C THR A 158 -4.82 16.30 -8.74
N TRP A 159 -5.38 15.11 -8.53
CA TRP A 159 -6.54 14.90 -7.67
C TRP A 159 -6.11 14.21 -6.37
N PHE A 160 -6.65 14.70 -5.26
CA PHE A 160 -6.52 14.04 -3.96
C PHE A 160 -7.54 12.94 -3.82
N LEU A 161 -7.08 11.78 -3.36
CA LEU A 161 -7.90 10.58 -3.23
C LEU A 161 -8.03 10.13 -1.78
N VAL A 162 -9.27 9.88 -1.38
CA VAL A 162 -9.62 9.27 -0.07
C VAL A 162 -10.12 7.83 -0.21
N GLY A 163 -10.17 7.29 -1.44
CA GLY A 163 -10.51 5.89 -1.73
C GLY A 163 -9.30 5.00 -2.02
N GLY A 164 -8.09 5.45 -1.67
CA GLY A 164 -6.83 4.80 -2.02
C GLY A 164 -6.53 4.82 -3.52
N THR A 165 -5.37 4.26 -3.89
CA THR A 165 -4.97 4.09 -5.29
C THR A 165 -5.91 3.16 -6.04
N THR A 166 -6.62 2.26 -5.34
CA THR A 166 -7.72 1.46 -5.89
C THR A 166 -8.74 2.32 -6.63
N CYS A 167 -9.24 3.39 -5.99
CA CYS A 167 -10.19 4.31 -6.61
C CYS A 167 -9.58 5.06 -7.79
N GLY A 168 -8.32 5.48 -7.69
CA GLY A 168 -7.64 6.19 -8.78
C GLY A 168 -7.44 5.30 -10.01
N ILE A 169 -7.04 4.03 -9.84
CA ILE A 169 -6.90 3.06 -10.93
C ILE A 169 -8.25 2.78 -11.59
N GLN A 170 -9.30 2.59 -10.78
CA GLN A 170 -10.66 2.42 -11.28
C GLN A 170 -11.10 3.62 -12.11
N ALA A 171 -10.89 4.85 -11.62
CA ALA A 171 -11.24 6.06 -12.34
C ALA A 171 -10.44 6.21 -13.64
N ALA A 172 -9.13 5.95 -13.62
CA ALA A 172 -8.27 6.02 -14.78
C ALA A 172 -8.72 5.07 -15.90
N ILE A 173 -9.02 3.81 -15.56
CA ILE A 173 -9.47 2.81 -16.54
C ILE A 173 -10.90 3.12 -17.02
N MET A 174 -11.82 3.49 -16.13
CA MET A 174 -13.19 3.85 -16.50
C MET A 174 -13.25 5.09 -17.40
N ALA A 175 -12.33 6.03 -17.23
CA ALA A 175 -12.29 7.25 -18.04
C ALA A 175 -11.63 7.05 -19.41
N THR A 176 -10.81 6.01 -19.57
CA THR A 176 -10.03 5.75 -20.80
C THR A 176 -10.58 4.61 -21.65
N CYS A 177 -11.30 3.66 -21.04
CA CYS A 177 -11.78 2.46 -21.71
C CYS A 177 -13.31 2.39 -21.66
N LEU A 178 -13.96 2.40 -22.82
CA LEU A 178 -15.38 2.17 -22.96
C LEU A 178 -15.71 0.66 -22.84
N PRO A 179 -16.97 0.30 -22.55
CA PRO A 179 -17.40 -1.10 -22.55
C PRO A 179 -17.06 -1.80 -23.87
N GLY A 180 -16.37 -2.94 -23.78
CA GLY A 180 -15.93 -3.75 -24.91
C GLY A 180 -14.56 -3.36 -25.49
N GLU A 181 -14.03 -2.18 -25.19
CA GLU A 181 -12.70 -1.77 -25.67
C GLU A 181 -11.57 -2.50 -24.95
N HIS A 182 -10.42 -2.65 -25.63
CA HIS A 182 -9.31 -3.44 -25.10
C HIS A 182 -8.37 -2.63 -24.22
N LEU A 183 -8.06 -3.16 -23.05
CA LEU A 183 -7.03 -2.67 -22.14
C LEU A 183 -5.85 -3.64 -22.16
N VAL A 184 -4.68 -3.20 -22.60
CA VAL A 184 -3.44 -3.99 -22.49
C VAL A 184 -2.88 -3.81 -21.09
N LEU A 185 -2.64 -4.91 -20.37
CA LEU A 185 -2.16 -4.85 -18.98
C LEU A 185 -1.36 -6.10 -18.58
N PRO A 186 -0.43 -6.01 -17.60
CA PRO A 186 0.24 -7.19 -17.07
C PRO A 186 -0.73 -8.11 -16.32
N ARG A 187 -0.52 -9.42 -16.43
CA ARG A 187 -1.35 -10.44 -15.74
C ARG A 187 -1.19 -10.43 -14.22
N ASN A 188 -0.08 -9.89 -13.72
CA ASN A 188 0.18 -9.72 -12.28
C ASN A 188 -0.27 -8.33 -11.76
N CYS A 189 -1.20 -7.66 -12.43
CA CYS A 189 -1.75 -6.39 -11.97
C CYS A 189 -2.48 -6.55 -10.62
N HIS A 190 -2.58 -5.45 -9.88
CA HIS A 190 -3.30 -5.42 -8.62
C HIS A 190 -4.81 -5.68 -8.82
N VAL A 191 -5.46 -6.25 -7.81
CA VAL A 191 -6.92 -6.54 -7.83
C VAL A 191 -7.79 -5.35 -8.24
N SER A 192 -7.33 -4.12 -7.98
CA SER A 192 -8.04 -2.90 -8.39
C SER A 192 -8.19 -2.75 -9.90
N ALA A 193 -7.21 -3.19 -10.70
CA ALA A 193 -7.29 -3.18 -12.16
C ALA A 193 -8.33 -4.19 -12.65
N ILE A 194 -8.43 -5.35 -12.00
CA ILE A 194 -9.47 -6.34 -12.31
C ILE A 194 -10.85 -5.80 -11.93
N SER A 195 -11.00 -5.19 -10.75
CA SER A 195 -12.25 -4.52 -10.36
C SER A 195 -12.60 -3.37 -11.32
N ALA A 196 -11.61 -2.64 -11.83
CA ALA A 196 -11.83 -1.60 -12.83
C ALA A 196 -12.38 -2.17 -14.14
N ILE A 197 -11.87 -3.32 -14.60
CA ILE A 197 -12.40 -4.05 -15.76
C ILE A 197 -13.87 -4.45 -15.54
N VAL A 198 -14.22 -4.94 -14.34
CA VAL A 198 -15.62 -5.25 -13.99
C VAL A 198 -16.50 -4.00 -14.09
N LEU A 199 -16.04 -2.86 -13.56
CA LEU A 199 -16.78 -1.61 -13.54
C LEU A 199 -16.92 -0.98 -14.94
N SER A 200 -15.82 -0.88 -15.70
CA SER A 200 -15.81 -0.26 -17.03
C SER A 200 -16.40 -1.16 -18.10
N GLY A 201 -16.30 -2.49 -17.94
CA GLY A 201 -16.60 -3.44 -19.02
C GLY A 201 -15.54 -3.48 -20.11
N ALA A 202 -14.33 -2.98 -19.84
CA ALA A 202 -13.19 -3.16 -20.74
C ALA A 202 -12.85 -4.64 -20.94
N THR A 203 -12.19 -4.97 -22.04
CA THR A 203 -11.71 -6.32 -22.35
C THR A 203 -10.21 -6.40 -22.10
N PRO A 204 -9.71 -7.30 -21.22
CA PRO A 204 -8.28 -7.38 -20.95
C PRO A 204 -7.52 -8.08 -22.07
N LYS A 205 -6.41 -7.49 -22.51
CA LYS A 205 -5.33 -8.16 -23.26
C LYS A 205 -4.12 -8.30 -22.34
N TYR A 206 -3.95 -9.49 -21.76
CA TYR A 206 -2.90 -9.71 -20.78
C TYR A 206 -1.50 -9.83 -21.41
N ILE A 207 -0.54 -9.23 -20.73
CA ILE A 207 0.90 -9.48 -20.91
C ILE A 207 1.35 -10.36 -19.75
N ILE A 208 1.96 -11.51 -20.05
CA ILE A 208 2.64 -12.33 -19.03
C ILE A 208 3.99 -11.67 -18.71
N PRO A 209 4.21 -11.16 -17.48
CA PRO A 209 5.47 -10.55 -17.09
C PRO A 209 6.61 -11.56 -17.11
N GLU A 210 7.85 -11.06 -17.17
CA GLU A 210 9.02 -11.92 -16.96
C GLU A 210 9.02 -12.48 -15.53
N TYR A 211 9.56 -13.68 -15.35
CA TYR A 211 9.59 -14.35 -14.05
C TYR A 211 10.98 -14.88 -13.75
N ASP A 212 11.52 -14.50 -12.59
CA ASP A 212 12.76 -15.06 -12.07
C ASP A 212 12.44 -16.22 -11.12
N CYS A 213 12.67 -17.45 -11.59
CA CYS A 213 12.44 -18.66 -10.80
C CYS A 213 13.39 -18.81 -9.60
N SER A 214 14.56 -18.18 -9.63
CA SER A 214 15.53 -18.27 -8.53
C SER A 214 15.08 -17.47 -7.31
N TRP A 215 14.42 -16.34 -7.57
CA TRP A 215 13.83 -15.47 -6.54
C TRP A 215 12.35 -15.72 -6.27
N ASP A 216 11.65 -16.39 -7.19
CA ASP A 216 10.19 -16.52 -7.17
C ASP A 216 9.49 -15.16 -7.31
N ILE A 217 10.04 -14.31 -8.18
CA ILE A 217 9.61 -12.91 -8.35
C ILE A 217 9.26 -12.63 -9.82
N ALA A 218 8.09 -12.05 -10.04
CA ALA A 218 7.73 -11.46 -11.32
C ALA A 218 8.43 -10.09 -11.52
N GLY A 219 9.04 -9.91 -12.68
CA GLY A 219 9.60 -8.65 -13.16
C GLY A 219 8.54 -7.68 -13.67
N GLY A 220 9.01 -6.62 -14.33
CA GLY A 220 8.16 -5.64 -14.99
C GLY A 220 7.69 -6.08 -16.37
N VAL A 221 7.23 -5.11 -17.16
CA VAL A 221 6.84 -5.28 -18.57
C VAL A 221 7.82 -4.50 -19.43
N ASN A 222 8.31 -5.11 -20.51
CA ASN A 222 9.18 -4.43 -21.47
C ASN A 222 8.42 -3.97 -22.73
N VAL A 223 9.03 -3.05 -23.49
CA VAL A 223 8.44 -2.46 -24.70
C VAL A 223 8.11 -3.51 -25.77
N MET A 224 8.89 -4.58 -25.89
CA MET A 224 8.66 -5.64 -26.87
C MET A 224 7.39 -6.43 -26.56
N GLN A 225 7.09 -6.67 -25.27
CA GLN A 225 5.85 -7.30 -24.83
C GLN A 225 4.64 -6.42 -25.13
N VAL A 226 4.74 -5.11 -24.89
CA VAL A 226 3.68 -4.14 -25.23
C VAL A 226 3.45 -4.11 -26.74
N GLN A 227 4.52 -4.01 -27.53
CA GLN A 227 4.43 -4.01 -29.00
C GLN A 227 3.79 -5.29 -29.53
N LYS A 228 4.13 -6.45 -28.95
CA LYS A 228 3.50 -7.72 -29.32
C LYS A 228 2.00 -7.70 -29.00
N ALA A 229 1.59 -7.30 -27.80
CA ALA A 229 0.19 -7.26 -27.41
C ALA A 229 -0.66 -6.34 -28.30
N ILE A 230 -0.10 -5.19 -28.69
CA ILE A 230 -0.74 -4.26 -29.65
C ILE A 230 -0.90 -4.94 -31.02
N LYS A 231 0.18 -5.53 -31.56
CA LYS A 231 0.13 -6.22 -32.86
C LYS A 231 -0.86 -7.38 -32.89
N ASP A 232 -0.93 -8.15 -31.80
CA ASP A 232 -1.88 -9.26 -31.68
C ASP A 232 -3.33 -8.75 -31.79
N LEU A 233 -3.66 -7.62 -31.14
CA LEU A 233 -4.98 -6.98 -31.29
C LEU A 233 -5.22 -6.44 -32.71
N GLU A 234 -4.20 -5.83 -33.33
CA GLU A 234 -4.31 -5.31 -34.70
C GLU A 234 -4.60 -6.42 -35.72
N MET A 235 -3.98 -7.60 -35.56
CA MET A 235 -4.28 -8.78 -36.40
C MET A 235 -5.71 -9.28 -36.24
N GLU A 236 -6.31 -9.07 -35.07
CA GLU A 236 -7.72 -9.38 -34.77
C GLU A 236 -8.68 -8.26 -35.23
N GLY A 237 -8.17 -7.20 -35.89
CA GLY A 237 -8.94 -6.05 -36.34
C GLY A 237 -9.36 -5.10 -35.22
N GLN A 238 -8.66 -5.17 -34.08
CA GLN A 238 -8.93 -4.42 -32.86
C GLN A 238 -7.77 -3.48 -32.53
N ARG A 239 -8.00 -2.54 -31.62
CA ARG A 239 -6.98 -1.62 -31.12
C ARG A 239 -7.19 -1.41 -29.61
N PRO A 240 -6.11 -1.31 -28.82
CA PRO A 240 -6.26 -0.98 -27.41
C PRO A 240 -6.68 0.47 -27.21
N ALA A 241 -7.60 0.68 -26.27
CA ALA A 241 -7.99 1.99 -25.78
C ALA A 241 -6.94 2.59 -24.84
N ALA A 242 -6.24 1.74 -24.08
CA ALA A 242 -5.13 2.16 -23.21
C ALA A 242 -4.13 1.02 -22.97
N VAL A 243 -2.93 1.40 -22.52
CA VAL A 243 -1.94 0.48 -21.94
C VAL A 243 -1.79 0.80 -20.46
N PHE A 244 -1.98 -0.21 -19.60
CA PHE A 244 -1.78 -0.12 -18.16
C PHE A 244 -0.50 -0.83 -17.75
N ILE A 245 0.36 -0.18 -16.98
CA ILE A 245 1.63 -0.74 -16.47
C ILE A 245 1.71 -0.54 -14.96
N THR A 246 2.07 -1.58 -14.21
CA THR A 246 2.47 -1.45 -12.80
C THR A 246 3.98 -1.18 -12.75
N CYS A 247 4.37 -0.01 -12.22
CA CYS A 247 5.77 0.38 -12.13
C CYS A 247 5.99 1.38 -10.97
N PRO A 248 6.88 1.08 -10.00
CA PRO A 248 7.66 -0.15 -9.88
C PRO A 248 6.79 -1.35 -9.48
N THR A 249 7.32 -2.56 -9.63
CA THR A 249 6.73 -3.75 -8.99
C THR A 249 6.85 -3.64 -7.46
N TYR A 250 6.18 -4.53 -6.73
CA TYR A 250 6.27 -4.58 -5.26
C TYR A 250 7.73 -4.69 -4.76
N HIS A 251 8.55 -5.45 -5.49
CA HIS A 251 9.97 -5.67 -5.21
C HIS A 251 10.87 -4.52 -5.68
N GLY A 252 10.30 -3.45 -6.25
CA GLY A 252 11.03 -2.27 -6.70
C GLY A 252 11.49 -2.30 -8.16
N ILE A 253 11.15 -3.31 -8.95
CA ILE A 253 11.66 -3.44 -10.34
C ILE A 253 10.94 -2.41 -11.23
N CYS A 254 11.69 -1.58 -11.94
CA CYS A 254 11.15 -0.51 -12.78
C CYS A 254 11.15 -0.92 -14.26
N SER A 255 10.01 -0.76 -14.93
CA SER A 255 9.92 -0.87 -16.40
C SER A 255 10.51 0.37 -17.08
N ASN A 256 10.99 0.25 -18.33
CA ASN A 256 11.38 1.41 -19.13
C ASN A 256 10.12 2.11 -19.68
N LEU A 257 9.54 3.00 -18.88
CA LEU A 257 8.29 3.68 -19.25
C LEU A 257 8.50 4.66 -20.40
N SER A 258 9.69 5.25 -20.56
CA SER A 258 9.97 6.17 -21.68
C SER A 258 9.83 5.49 -23.04
N GLU A 259 10.37 4.29 -23.20
CA GLU A 259 10.21 3.51 -24.45
C GLU A 259 8.75 3.07 -24.67
N ILE A 260 8.05 2.66 -23.59
CA ILE A 260 6.65 2.26 -23.67
C ILE A 260 5.76 3.45 -24.06
N CYS A 261 5.94 4.61 -23.43
CA CYS A 261 5.17 5.81 -23.72
C CYS A 261 5.46 6.29 -25.15
N GLN A 262 6.72 6.30 -25.59
CA GLN A 262 7.07 6.65 -26.97
C GLN A 262 6.38 5.76 -28.00
N LEU A 263 6.36 4.43 -27.77
CA LEU A 263 5.64 3.49 -28.62
C LEU A 263 4.13 3.78 -28.65
N CYS A 264 3.51 3.92 -27.47
CA CYS A 264 2.07 4.10 -27.36
C CYS A 264 1.60 5.44 -27.96
N HIS A 265 2.34 6.52 -27.69
CA HIS A 265 2.06 7.86 -28.22
C HIS A 265 2.22 7.92 -29.75
N SER A 266 3.16 7.16 -30.34
CA SER A 266 3.29 7.07 -31.80
C SER A 266 2.04 6.51 -32.48
N LEU A 267 1.24 5.76 -31.73
CA LEU A 267 -0.03 5.19 -32.16
C LEU A 267 -1.23 6.01 -31.68
N GLY A 268 -1.05 6.93 -30.72
CA GLY A 268 -2.13 7.68 -30.06
C GLY A 268 -2.86 6.85 -28.99
N ILE A 269 -2.17 5.95 -28.31
CA ILE A 269 -2.70 5.15 -27.20
C ILE A 269 -2.21 5.76 -25.87
N PRO A 270 -3.09 6.12 -24.93
CA PRO A 270 -2.69 6.61 -23.61
C PRO A 270 -2.07 5.51 -22.75
N VAL A 271 -1.13 5.91 -21.88
CA VAL A 271 -0.48 5.04 -20.90
C VAL A 271 -0.90 5.40 -19.48
N ILE A 272 -1.47 4.43 -18.78
CA ILE A 272 -1.84 4.51 -17.37
C ILE A 272 -0.78 3.76 -16.56
N VAL A 273 -0.23 4.39 -15.53
CA VAL A 273 0.76 3.76 -14.66
C VAL A 273 0.24 3.68 -13.24
N ASP A 274 0.20 2.45 -12.73
CA ASP A 274 0.09 2.18 -11.30
C ASP A 274 1.47 2.30 -10.66
N GLU A 275 1.73 3.49 -10.11
CA GLU A 275 2.94 3.84 -9.37
C GLU A 275 2.65 3.83 -7.86
N ALA A 276 1.75 2.94 -7.40
CA ALA A 276 1.38 2.84 -5.98
C ALA A 276 2.61 2.70 -5.05
N HIS A 277 3.65 2.00 -5.51
CA HIS A 277 4.86 1.74 -4.74
C HIS A 277 6.01 2.70 -5.06
N GLY A 278 5.80 3.74 -5.88
CA GLY A 278 6.83 4.61 -6.43
C GLY A 278 6.62 6.11 -6.23
N ALA A 279 5.75 6.55 -5.31
CA ALA A 279 5.48 7.98 -5.10
C ALA A 279 6.71 8.80 -4.65
N HIS A 280 7.77 8.16 -4.16
CA HIS A 280 9.05 8.78 -3.81
C HIS A 280 10.04 8.86 -4.98
N LEU A 281 9.75 8.23 -6.12
CA LEU A 281 10.65 8.23 -7.27
C LEU A 281 10.84 9.64 -7.84
N GLY A 282 12.06 9.95 -8.26
CA GLY A 282 12.43 11.26 -8.78
C GLY A 282 12.74 12.35 -7.73
N PHE A 283 12.64 12.05 -6.44
CA PHE A 283 13.02 12.97 -5.33
C PHE A 283 14.45 12.76 -4.80
N HIS A 284 15.27 11.98 -5.49
CA HIS A 284 16.71 11.86 -5.23
C HIS A 284 17.45 11.49 -6.53
N PRO A 285 18.67 12.01 -6.79
CA PRO A 285 19.40 11.74 -8.03
C PRO A 285 19.70 10.27 -8.32
N GLU A 286 19.86 9.45 -7.28
CA GLU A 286 20.10 8.00 -7.39
C GLU A 286 18.82 7.17 -7.52
N MET A 287 17.64 7.78 -7.41
CA MET A 287 16.37 7.08 -7.61
C MET A 287 15.98 7.01 -9.08
N PRO A 288 15.25 5.97 -9.50
CA PRO A 288 14.58 5.96 -10.80
C PRO A 288 13.73 7.21 -11.02
N HIS A 289 13.57 7.61 -12.28
CA HIS A 289 12.62 8.66 -12.65
C HIS A 289 11.17 8.20 -12.38
N SER A 290 10.33 9.13 -11.94
CA SER A 290 8.88 8.89 -11.82
C SER A 290 8.24 8.60 -13.17
N ALA A 291 7.08 7.94 -13.16
CA ALA A 291 6.30 7.66 -14.35
C ALA A 291 5.93 8.93 -15.14
N LEU A 292 5.60 10.03 -14.44
CA LEU A 292 5.32 11.33 -15.05
C LEU A 292 6.52 11.86 -15.85
N LYS A 293 7.73 11.83 -15.26
CA LYS A 293 8.95 12.26 -15.95
C LYS A 293 9.27 11.39 -17.17
N GLN A 294 8.81 10.15 -17.18
CA GLN A 294 9.01 9.22 -18.29
C GLN A 294 7.94 9.32 -19.38
N GLY A 295 6.90 10.15 -19.20
CA GLY A 295 5.90 10.45 -20.24
C GLY A 295 4.55 9.76 -20.07
N ALA A 296 4.25 9.17 -18.91
CA ALA A 296 2.94 8.57 -18.65
C ALA A 296 1.82 9.63 -18.63
N ASP A 297 0.65 9.29 -19.16
CA ASP A 297 -0.50 10.21 -19.28
C ASP A 297 -1.31 10.26 -17.97
N ILE A 298 -1.48 9.12 -17.30
CA ILE A 298 -2.10 9.03 -15.98
C ILE A 298 -1.21 8.23 -15.05
N VAL A 299 -0.97 8.74 -13.85
CA VAL A 299 -0.15 8.09 -12.83
C VAL A 299 -0.90 8.10 -11.51
N VAL A 300 -1.09 6.92 -10.91
CA VAL A 300 -1.79 6.80 -9.62
C VAL A 300 -0.80 6.31 -8.56
N GLN A 301 -0.69 7.04 -7.45
CA GLN A 301 0.32 6.83 -6.43
C GLN A 301 -0.30 6.64 -5.05
N SER A 302 0.15 5.64 -4.29
CA SER A 302 -0.23 5.47 -2.88
C SER A 302 0.70 6.30 -2.02
N THR A 303 0.33 7.56 -1.78
CA THR A 303 1.08 8.47 -0.91
C THR A 303 1.36 7.84 0.46
N HIS A 304 0.41 7.09 1.02
CA HIS A 304 0.57 6.46 2.34
C HIS A 304 1.51 5.24 2.38
N LYS A 305 1.86 4.64 1.23
CA LYS A 305 2.74 3.47 1.19
C LYS A 305 4.21 3.87 1.34
N VAL A 306 4.60 4.98 0.71
CA VAL A 306 6.03 5.36 0.59
C VAL A 306 6.33 6.79 1.02
N LEU A 307 5.30 7.61 1.21
CA LEU A 307 5.39 8.97 1.76
C LEU A 307 4.64 9.02 3.10
N CYS A 308 4.56 10.22 3.69
CA CYS A 308 4.15 10.39 5.09
C CYS A 308 2.66 10.73 5.29
N SER A 309 1.77 10.29 4.39
CA SER A 309 0.33 10.51 4.53
C SER A 309 -0.38 9.34 5.22
N LEU A 310 -1.63 9.52 5.67
CA LEU A 310 -2.38 8.49 6.38
C LEU A 310 -2.83 7.35 5.46
N THR A 311 -2.91 6.11 5.98
CA THR A 311 -3.43 4.97 5.22
C THR A 311 -4.76 5.31 4.56
N GLN A 312 -4.98 4.80 3.32
CA GLN A 312 -6.10 5.12 2.43
C GLN A 312 -5.93 6.39 1.59
N SER A 313 -5.02 7.33 1.95
CA SER A 313 -4.81 8.52 1.12
C SER A 313 -3.89 8.25 -0.08
N SER A 314 -4.23 8.84 -1.23
CA SER A 314 -3.54 8.64 -2.51
C SER A 314 -3.66 9.88 -3.39
N MET A 315 -2.87 9.96 -4.46
CA MET A 315 -2.99 10.99 -5.49
C MET A 315 -3.11 10.34 -6.88
N LEU A 316 -3.91 10.96 -7.74
CA LEU A 316 -3.92 10.70 -9.19
C LEU A 316 -3.35 11.93 -9.88
N HIS A 317 -2.38 11.70 -10.75
CA HIS A 317 -1.72 12.72 -11.54
C HIS A 317 -2.03 12.50 -13.02
N MET A 318 -2.22 13.59 -13.75
CA MET A 318 -2.39 13.57 -15.19
C MET A 318 -1.33 14.43 -15.86
N SER A 319 -0.89 14.02 -17.04
CA SER A 319 0.00 14.78 -17.92
C SER A 319 -0.45 14.60 -19.37
N GLY A 320 -0.05 15.55 -20.23
CA GLY A 320 -0.47 15.56 -21.63
C GLY A 320 -1.96 15.84 -21.81
N ASN A 321 -2.44 15.57 -23.04
CA ASN A 321 -3.80 15.91 -23.49
C ASN A 321 -4.52 14.74 -24.17
N ILE A 322 -3.99 13.51 -24.07
CA ILE A 322 -4.61 12.32 -24.73
C ILE A 322 -5.88 11.90 -23.99
N VAL A 323 -5.92 12.04 -22.66
CA VAL A 323 -7.06 11.65 -21.83
C VAL A 323 -7.93 12.86 -21.47
N ASP A 324 -9.26 12.67 -21.47
CA ASP A 324 -10.21 13.71 -21.08
C ASP A 324 -10.22 13.92 -19.55
N ARG A 325 -9.76 15.10 -19.14
CA ARG A 325 -9.74 15.56 -17.74
C ARG A 325 -11.11 15.55 -17.07
N GLU A 326 -12.16 15.94 -17.80
CA GLU A 326 -13.52 16.05 -17.24
C GLU A 326 -14.09 14.66 -17.01
N GLN A 327 -13.74 13.71 -17.88
CA GLN A 327 -14.13 12.32 -17.72
C GLN A 327 -13.47 11.69 -16.49
N ILE A 328 -12.19 11.98 -16.22
CA ILE A 328 -11.53 11.56 -14.98
C ILE A 328 -12.27 12.11 -13.75
N GLY A 329 -12.60 13.41 -13.75
CA GLY A 329 -13.35 14.04 -12.67
C GLY A 329 -14.70 13.36 -12.39
N ARG A 330 -15.49 13.05 -13.44
CA ARG A 330 -16.78 12.35 -13.31
C ARG A 330 -16.62 10.93 -12.77
N CYS A 331 -15.60 10.20 -13.21
CA CYS A 331 -15.31 8.87 -12.70
C CYS A 331 -14.90 8.91 -11.22
N LEU A 332 -14.06 9.87 -10.83
CA LEU A 332 -13.70 10.09 -9.43
C LEU A 332 -14.91 10.44 -8.56
N GLN A 333 -15.81 11.29 -9.04
CA GLN A 333 -17.06 11.61 -8.34
C GLN A 333 -17.98 10.39 -8.15
N THR A 334 -17.95 9.45 -9.09
CA THR A 334 -18.73 8.20 -8.99
C THR A 334 -18.15 7.23 -7.96
N LEU A 335 -16.82 7.18 -7.83
CA LEU A 335 -16.12 6.16 -7.06
C LEU A 335 -15.76 6.60 -5.63
N GLN A 336 -15.58 7.90 -5.40
CA GLN A 336 -15.26 8.43 -4.08
C GLN A 336 -16.51 8.70 -3.25
N THR A 337 -16.34 8.74 -1.93
CA THR A 337 -17.41 9.10 -1.00
C THR A 337 -17.86 10.56 -1.19
N THR A 338 -19.16 10.82 -1.04
CA THR A 338 -19.74 12.17 -0.95
C THR A 338 -19.45 12.87 0.36
N SER A 339 -18.76 12.21 1.29
CA SER A 339 -18.32 12.76 2.58
C SER A 339 -16.87 12.38 2.82
N PRO A 340 -15.92 13.02 2.11
CA PRO A 340 -14.50 12.67 2.21
C PRO A 340 -13.95 13.02 3.60
N SER A 341 -12.98 12.23 4.06
CA SER A 341 -12.29 12.53 5.31
C SER A 341 -11.28 13.66 5.10
N TYR A 342 -11.53 14.80 5.75
CA TYR A 342 -10.62 15.95 5.73
C TYR A 342 -9.29 15.66 6.43
N LEU A 343 -9.25 14.68 7.34
CA LEU A 343 -8.00 14.19 7.91
C LEU A 343 -7.11 13.54 6.85
N LEU A 344 -7.69 12.72 5.96
CA LEU A 344 -6.96 12.11 4.85
C LEU A 344 -6.49 13.16 3.85
N LEU A 345 -7.37 14.10 3.45
CA LEU A 345 -7.01 15.19 2.54
C LEU A 345 -5.91 16.09 3.12
N ALA A 346 -6.03 16.50 4.38
CA ALA A 346 -5.00 17.30 5.04
C ALA A 346 -3.68 16.53 5.19
N SER A 347 -3.71 15.21 5.36
CA SER A 347 -2.48 14.39 5.39
C SER A 347 -1.76 14.37 4.04
N LEU A 348 -2.50 14.40 2.92
CA LEU A 348 -1.91 14.54 1.57
C LEU A 348 -1.27 15.92 1.39
N ASP A 349 -1.98 16.97 1.80
CA ASP A 349 -1.49 18.34 1.75
C ASP A 349 -0.21 18.52 2.59
N ALA A 350 -0.18 17.94 3.80
CA ALA A 350 0.96 17.93 4.70
C ALA A 350 2.15 17.13 4.14
N ALA A 351 1.92 15.92 3.63
CA ALA A 351 2.99 15.08 3.06
C ALA A 351 3.64 15.75 1.84
N ARG A 352 2.84 16.38 0.99
CA ARG A 352 3.31 17.18 -0.15
C ARG A 352 4.11 18.39 0.31
N ALA A 353 3.67 19.09 1.36
CA ALA A 353 4.44 20.21 1.92
C ALA A 353 5.79 19.75 2.48
N GLN A 354 5.81 18.66 3.24
CA GLN A 354 7.03 18.07 3.80
C GLN A 354 8.05 17.76 2.70
N LEU A 355 7.63 17.14 1.59
CA LEU A 355 8.50 16.88 0.45
C LEU A 355 8.99 18.18 -0.22
N GLY A 356 8.12 19.18 -0.35
CA GLY A 356 8.45 20.47 -0.95
C GLY A 356 9.44 21.32 -0.14
N GLU A 357 9.60 21.06 1.17
CA GLU A 357 10.52 21.81 2.02
C GLU A 357 11.99 21.58 1.64
N ASN A 358 12.37 20.35 1.34
CA ASN A 358 13.75 19.98 1.03
C ASN A 358 13.81 18.86 -0.04
N PRO A 359 13.31 19.10 -1.26
CA PRO A 359 13.10 18.05 -2.25
C PRO A 359 14.38 17.26 -2.57
N GLU A 360 15.53 17.92 -2.61
CA GLU A 360 16.82 17.31 -2.96
C GLU A 360 17.50 16.54 -1.82
N THR A 361 17.07 16.73 -0.57
CA THR A 361 17.76 16.14 0.60
C THR A 361 16.86 15.28 1.47
N THR A 362 15.54 15.31 1.25
CA THR A 362 14.55 14.59 2.06
C THR A 362 14.86 13.10 2.17
N PHE A 363 15.32 12.48 1.08
CA PHE A 363 15.61 11.05 1.04
C PHE A 363 17.07 10.67 1.32
N ASN A 364 18.01 11.61 1.47
CA ASN A 364 19.44 11.31 1.64
C ASN A 364 19.67 10.32 2.77
N LYS A 365 19.00 10.53 3.91
CA LYS A 365 19.20 9.65 5.06
C LYS A 365 18.68 8.23 4.83
N ALA A 366 17.53 8.09 4.18
CA ALA A 366 16.96 6.79 3.82
C ALA A 366 17.86 6.06 2.82
N MET A 367 18.40 6.79 1.83
CA MET A 367 19.35 6.26 0.84
C MET A 367 20.65 5.78 1.48
N GLU A 368 21.23 6.57 2.39
CA GLU A 368 22.42 6.16 3.17
C GLU A 368 22.16 4.87 3.94
N LEU A 369 21.04 4.79 4.66
CA LEU A 369 20.68 3.61 5.45
C LEU A 369 20.40 2.38 4.58
N ALA A 370 19.79 2.57 3.41
CA ALA A 370 19.56 1.49 2.46
C ALA A 370 20.88 0.95 1.88
N SER A 371 21.82 1.84 1.56
CA SER A 371 23.16 1.47 1.10
C SER A 371 23.95 0.75 2.21
N GLU A 372 23.93 1.29 3.44
CA GLU A 372 24.54 0.69 4.62
C GLU A 372 23.98 -0.73 4.87
N ALA A 373 22.66 -0.90 4.83
CA ALA A 373 22.01 -2.18 5.00
C ALA A 373 22.42 -3.19 3.93
N ARG A 374 22.36 -2.83 2.63
CA ARG A 374 22.76 -3.72 1.54
C ARG A 374 24.21 -4.16 1.66
N PHE A 375 25.11 -3.23 1.98
CA PHE A 375 26.53 -3.53 2.16
C PHE A 375 26.74 -4.57 3.27
N LEU A 376 26.20 -4.32 4.47
CA LEU A 376 26.36 -5.20 5.62
C LEU A 376 25.70 -6.57 5.44
N ILE A 377 24.56 -6.63 4.73
CA ILE A 377 23.82 -7.88 4.53
C ILE A 377 24.52 -8.78 3.51
N LYS A 378 25.13 -8.21 2.46
CA LYS A 378 25.89 -8.98 1.45
C LYS A 378 27.10 -9.72 2.03
N GLU A 379 27.62 -9.29 3.18
CA GLU A 379 28.70 -9.97 3.89
C GLU A 379 28.24 -11.19 4.69
N ILE A 380 26.92 -11.38 4.87
CA ILE A 380 26.37 -12.49 5.65
C ILE A 380 26.34 -13.76 4.80
N MET A 381 27.06 -14.79 5.23
CA MET A 381 27.13 -16.07 4.53
C MET A 381 25.76 -16.70 4.35
N GLY A 382 25.44 -17.14 3.13
CA GLY A 382 24.18 -17.81 2.80
C GLY A 382 22.98 -16.87 2.62
N ILE A 383 23.16 -15.56 2.77
CA ILE A 383 22.14 -14.56 2.48
C ILE A 383 22.43 -13.91 1.13
N THR A 384 21.41 -13.72 0.30
CA THR A 384 21.50 -12.97 -0.95
C THR A 384 20.68 -11.70 -0.89
N VAL A 385 21.08 -10.69 -1.65
CA VAL A 385 20.32 -9.44 -1.81
C VAL A 385 19.95 -9.30 -3.28
N LEU A 386 18.69 -8.97 -3.56
CA LEU A 386 18.23 -8.73 -4.93
C LEU A 386 18.88 -7.44 -5.45
N ASP A 387 19.54 -7.53 -6.61
CA ASP A 387 20.21 -6.41 -7.26
C ASP A 387 19.90 -6.36 -8.78
N SER A 388 20.27 -5.26 -9.45
CA SER A 388 20.01 -5.03 -10.88
C SER A 388 20.44 -6.16 -11.83
N PRO A 389 21.57 -6.88 -11.63
CA PRO A 389 21.95 -7.99 -12.50
C PRO A 389 20.94 -9.14 -12.56
N ASN A 390 20.11 -9.31 -11.52
CA ASN A 390 19.03 -10.32 -11.52
C ASN A 390 17.93 -9.98 -12.53
N PHE A 391 17.74 -8.69 -12.82
CA PHE A 391 16.71 -8.17 -13.71
C PHE A 391 17.33 -7.29 -14.81
N ALA A 392 18.37 -7.78 -15.48
CA ALA A 392 19.21 -7.02 -16.42
C ALA A 392 18.47 -6.39 -17.62
N LYS A 393 17.25 -6.86 -17.94
CA LYS A 393 16.39 -6.27 -18.98
C LYS A 393 15.62 -5.04 -18.51
N PHE A 394 15.69 -4.72 -17.22
CA PHE A 394 15.00 -3.60 -16.61
C PHE A 394 16.01 -2.52 -16.21
N PRO A 395 15.67 -1.23 -16.43
CA PRO A 395 16.62 -0.12 -16.25
C PRO A 395 17.05 0.10 -14.79
N ALA A 396 16.20 -0.22 -13.81
CA ALA A 396 16.48 0.06 -12.42
C ALA A 396 15.67 -0.80 -11.44
N ILE A 397 16.15 -0.86 -10.20
CA ILE A 397 15.43 -1.34 -9.03
C ILE A 397 15.41 -0.21 -8.00
N ASP A 398 14.27 0.02 -7.36
CA ASP A 398 14.09 1.01 -6.30
C ASP A 398 15.10 0.77 -5.15
N PRO A 399 16.01 1.72 -4.89
CA PRO A 399 17.03 1.59 -3.84
C PRO A 399 16.43 1.59 -2.43
N LEU A 400 15.15 1.90 -2.25
CA LEU A 400 14.45 1.79 -0.97
C LEU A 400 13.65 0.49 -0.81
N ARG A 401 13.75 -0.43 -1.77
CA ARG A 401 13.24 -1.81 -1.67
C ARG A 401 14.38 -2.77 -1.43
N LEU A 402 14.43 -3.36 -0.24
CA LEU A 402 15.45 -4.30 0.17
C LEU A 402 14.86 -5.71 0.19
N THR A 403 15.14 -6.49 -0.86
CA THR A 403 14.71 -7.90 -0.95
C THR A 403 15.89 -8.82 -0.64
N ILE A 404 15.67 -9.73 0.31
CA ILE A 404 16.67 -10.61 0.90
C ILE A 404 16.26 -12.05 0.63
N GLY A 405 17.17 -12.87 0.10
CA GLY A 405 16.95 -14.26 -0.25
C GLY A 405 17.60 -15.23 0.75
N PHE A 406 16.91 -16.34 1.01
CA PHE A 406 17.27 -17.31 2.06
C PHE A 406 17.53 -18.71 1.50
N SER A 407 17.42 -18.92 0.19
CA SER A 407 17.55 -20.22 -0.46
C SER A 407 18.87 -20.95 -0.16
N GLN A 408 19.98 -20.22 0.02
CA GLN A 408 21.27 -20.82 0.36
C GLN A 408 21.36 -21.26 1.83
N LEU A 409 20.51 -20.70 2.70
CA LEU A 409 20.33 -21.17 4.08
C LEU A 409 19.39 -22.37 4.16
N GLY A 410 18.82 -22.87 3.05
CA GLY A 410 17.85 -23.96 3.07
C GLY A 410 16.50 -23.59 3.70
N LEU A 411 16.23 -22.30 3.89
CA LEU A 411 15.01 -21.79 4.51
C LEU A 411 14.12 -21.11 3.47
N SER A 412 12.81 -21.24 3.67
CA SER A 412 11.84 -20.39 2.98
C SER A 412 11.87 -18.96 3.54
N GLY A 413 11.31 -18.02 2.77
CA GLY A 413 11.08 -16.66 3.26
C GLY A 413 10.12 -16.63 4.45
N HIS A 414 9.10 -17.49 4.47
CA HIS A 414 8.15 -17.62 5.58
C HIS A 414 8.79 -18.08 6.89
N GLU A 415 9.60 -19.15 6.84
CA GLU A 415 10.32 -19.63 8.04
C GLU A 415 11.32 -18.58 8.55
N SER A 416 12.00 -17.90 7.62
CA SER A 416 12.95 -16.84 7.96
C SER A 416 12.24 -15.65 8.62
N ASP A 417 11.06 -15.27 8.12
CA ASP A 417 10.25 -14.18 8.67
C ASP A 417 9.76 -14.52 10.09
N ASP A 418 9.24 -15.73 10.30
CA ASP A 418 8.78 -16.20 11.61
C ASP A 418 9.90 -16.15 12.67
N ILE A 419 11.13 -16.48 12.29
CA ILE A 419 12.30 -16.42 13.18
C ILE A 419 12.69 -14.95 13.45
N LEU A 420 12.75 -14.12 12.42
CA LEU A 420 13.14 -12.72 12.54
C LEU A 420 12.11 -11.89 13.35
N ASP A 421 10.81 -12.14 13.19
CA ASP A 421 9.78 -11.51 14.01
C ASP A 421 9.85 -12.01 15.46
N ARG A 422 9.82 -13.33 15.67
CA ARG A 422 9.77 -13.91 17.02
C ARG A 422 11.00 -13.57 17.87
N ASP A 423 12.19 -13.72 17.29
CA ASP A 423 13.44 -13.68 18.05
C ASP A 423 14.08 -12.28 18.03
N HIS A 424 13.75 -11.46 17.03
CA HIS A 424 14.34 -10.12 16.86
C HIS A 424 13.32 -8.99 16.75
N GLY A 425 12.01 -9.26 16.72
CA GLY A 425 10.97 -8.23 16.58
C GLY A 425 11.10 -7.43 15.28
N ILE A 426 11.50 -8.10 14.20
CA ILE A 426 11.63 -7.51 12.86
C ILE A 426 10.35 -7.83 12.09
N ILE A 427 9.60 -6.78 11.74
CA ILE A 427 8.38 -6.91 10.95
C ILE A 427 8.71 -6.61 9.49
N SER A 428 8.43 -7.55 8.61
CA SER A 428 8.62 -7.42 7.17
C SER A 428 7.43 -6.77 6.47
N GLU A 429 7.67 -6.32 5.23
CA GLU A 429 6.65 -5.72 4.38
C GLU A 429 5.99 -6.78 3.46
N LEU A 430 6.80 -7.65 2.85
CA LEU A 430 6.33 -8.73 1.98
C LEU A 430 7.16 -9.99 2.22
N VAL A 431 6.47 -11.09 2.50
CA VAL A 431 7.07 -12.42 2.67
C VAL A 431 6.72 -13.25 1.45
N GLY A 432 7.75 -13.70 0.73
CA GLY A 432 7.64 -14.64 -0.39
C GLY A 432 8.16 -16.02 -0.02
N THR A 433 8.06 -16.95 -0.97
CA THR A 433 8.49 -18.35 -0.76
C THR A 433 10.01 -18.47 -0.54
N LYS A 434 10.81 -17.64 -1.22
CA LYS A 434 12.28 -17.68 -1.21
C LYS A 434 12.94 -16.42 -0.64
N SER A 435 12.17 -15.37 -0.42
CA SER A 435 12.70 -14.05 -0.05
C SER A 435 11.76 -13.27 0.85
N ILE A 436 12.31 -12.28 1.54
CA ILE A 436 11.57 -11.27 2.30
C ILE A 436 11.95 -9.90 1.73
N THR A 437 10.95 -9.04 1.51
CA THR A 437 11.15 -7.65 1.11
C THR A 437 10.83 -6.71 2.27
N TYR A 438 11.72 -5.75 2.48
CA TYR A 438 11.59 -4.66 3.42
C TYR A 438 11.49 -3.32 2.68
N ALA A 439 10.64 -2.44 3.18
CA ALA A 439 10.53 -1.06 2.70
C ALA A 439 11.33 -0.14 3.63
N ILE A 440 12.35 0.51 3.09
CA ILE A 440 13.07 1.58 3.77
C ILE A 440 12.36 2.90 3.47
N ASN A 441 12.07 3.68 4.51
CA ASN A 441 11.30 4.91 4.40
C ASN A 441 11.93 6.05 5.22
N LEU A 442 11.34 7.25 5.15
CA LEU A 442 11.83 8.44 5.86
C LEU A 442 11.87 8.30 7.39
N GLY A 443 11.07 7.38 7.95
CA GLY A 443 11.06 7.06 9.38
C GLY A 443 12.03 5.96 9.79
N THR A 444 12.74 5.34 8.83
CA THR A 444 13.70 4.27 9.13
C THR A 444 14.93 4.85 9.82
N CYS A 445 15.34 4.24 10.94
CA CYS A 445 16.50 4.68 11.71
C CYS A 445 17.61 3.62 11.73
N ARG A 446 18.80 4.00 12.20
CA ARG A 446 19.96 3.10 12.25
C ARG A 446 19.74 1.88 13.17
N ASP A 447 18.97 2.03 14.25
CA ASP A 447 18.64 0.90 15.13
C ASP A 447 17.87 -0.19 14.38
N HIS A 448 16.93 0.19 13.51
CA HIS A 448 16.19 -0.78 12.68
C HIS A 448 17.15 -1.58 11.77
N ILE A 449 18.10 -0.90 11.12
CA ILE A 449 19.10 -1.54 10.25
C ILE A 449 20.01 -2.47 11.05
N GLN A 450 20.50 -2.02 12.22
CA GLN A 450 21.36 -2.83 13.08
C GLN A 450 20.64 -4.09 13.57
N ARG A 451 19.38 -3.97 13.96
CA ARG A 451 18.55 -5.10 14.39
C ARG A 451 18.34 -6.09 13.26
N LEU A 452 18.03 -5.61 12.05
CA LEU A 452 17.90 -6.45 10.86
C LEU A 452 19.19 -7.22 10.56
N VAL A 453 20.32 -6.52 10.51
CA VAL A 453 21.63 -7.14 10.25
C VAL A 453 21.99 -8.17 11.33
N MET A 454 21.73 -7.87 12.60
CA MET A 454 21.99 -8.80 13.70
C MET A 454 21.12 -10.06 13.58
N GLY A 455 19.81 -9.89 13.35
CA GLY A 455 18.89 -11.02 13.19
C GLY A 455 19.28 -11.93 12.02
N LEU A 456 19.69 -11.37 10.89
CA LEU A 456 20.18 -12.14 9.75
C LEU A 456 21.49 -12.90 10.03
N LYS A 457 22.40 -12.32 10.80
CA LYS A 457 23.64 -13.00 11.23
C LYS A 457 23.35 -14.18 12.16
N GLU A 458 22.42 -14.00 13.09
CA GLU A 458 22.01 -15.07 14.00
C GLU A 458 21.27 -16.18 13.26
N LEU A 459 20.38 -15.83 12.32
CA LEU A 459 19.68 -16.77 11.45
C LEU A 459 20.67 -17.60 10.61
N SER A 460 21.64 -16.95 9.96
CA SER A 460 22.70 -17.63 9.21
C SER A 460 23.51 -18.58 10.09
N SER A 461 23.91 -18.12 11.29
CA SER A 461 24.65 -18.94 12.25
C SER A 461 23.83 -20.13 12.77
N TRP A 462 22.52 -19.94 12.97
CA TRP A 462 21.60 -21.00 13.37
C TRP A 462 21.43 -22.05 12.26
N SER A 463 21.25 -21.61 11.01
CA SER A 463 21.13 -22.53 9.86
C SER A 463 22.39 -23.38 9.71
N GLN A 464 23.58 -22.77 9.79
CA GLN A 464 24.86 -23.50 9.71
C GLN A 464 25.03 -24.59 10.78
N ARG A 465 24.52 -24.36 12.00
CA ARG A 465 24.59 -25.36 13.09
C ARG A 465 23.59 -26.50 12.92
N ASN A 466 22.45 -26.25 12.27
CA ASN A 466 21.34 -27.20 12.17
C ASN A 466 21.26 -27.91 10.81
N HIS A 467 21.92 -27.41 9.77
CA HIS A 467 21.87 -27.99 8.42
C HIS A 467 22.99 -29.00 8.12
N ALA A 468 22.93 -30.13 8.82
CA ALA A 468 23.48 -31.40 8.36
C ALA A 468 22.46 -32.27 7.58
N MET A 469 21.20 -31.83 7.43
CA MET A 469 20.19 -32.55 6.65
C MET A 469 19.38 -31.56 5.82
N GLY A 470 19.78 -31.39 4.55
CA GLY A 470 19.05 -30.58 3.58
C GLY A 470 17.76 -31.26 3.16
N MET A 471 16.63 -30.59 3.34
CA MET A 471 15.52 -30.75 2.41
C MET A 471 15.72 -29.71 1.32
N GLY A 472 16.12 -30.15 0.13
CA GLY A 472 16.10 -29.26 -1.03
C GLY A 472 14.69 -28.73 -1.20
N LEU A 473 14.52 -27.40 -1.16
CA LEU A 473 13.28 -26.77 -1.55
C LEU A 473 12.90 -27.31 -2.93
N ASP A 474 11.71 -27.93 -3.01
CA ASP A 474 11.22 -28.57 -4.23
C ASP A 474 11.25 -27.53 -5.35
N ASN A 475 11.98 -27.86 -6.41
CA ASN A 475 12.37 -26.94 -7.47
C ASN A 475 11.23 -26.84 -8.49
N ARG A 476 9.98 -26.66 -8.04
CA ARG A 476 8.82 -26.57 -8.92
C ARG A 476 8.86 -25.23 -9.66
N ARG A 477 8.93 -25.32 -11.00
CA ARG A 477 9.34 -24.27 -11.94
C ARG A 477 8.16 -23.57 -12.64
N PHE A 478 7.06 -23.30 -11.95
CA PHE A 478 5.88 -22.76 -12.64
C PHE A 478 5.53 -21.37 -12.13
N ALA A 479 5.69 -20.38 -13.00
CA ALA A 479 5.10 -19.07 -12.77
C ALA A 479 3.56 -19.23 -12.71
N PRO A 480 2.86 -18.66 -11.71
CA PRO A 480 1.50 -19.06 -11.34
C PRO A 480 0.37 -18.66 -12.30
N PHE A 481 0.65 -18.43 -13.58
CA PHE A 481 -0.30 -17.90 -14.56
C PHE A 481 0.09 -18.11 -16.03
N VAL A 482 1.06 -18.99 -16.33
CA VAL A 482 1.51 -19.22 -17.73
C VAL A 482 0.41 -19.85 -18.59
N ASP A 483 -0.42 -20.70 -18.00
CA ASP A 483 -1.47 -21.45 -18.70
C ASP A 483 -2.87 -20.85 -18.52
N ALA A 484 -2.95 -19.59 -18.07
CA ALA A 484 -4.23 -18.94 -17.82
C ALA A 484 -4.99 -18.69 -19.13
N THR A 485 -6.20 -19.26 -19.23
CA THR A 485 -7.08 -19.11 -20.40
C THR A 485 -8.37 -18.40 -19.97
N MET A 486 -8.62 -17.21 -20.51
CA MET A 486 -9.82 -16.43 -20.22
C MET A 486 -10.94 -16.79 -21.21
N ILE A 487 -12.06 -17.31 -20.69
CA ILE A 487 -13.24 -17.70 -21.47
C ILE A 487 -14.34 -16.65 -21.40
N LEU A 488 -14.51 -16.03 -20.23
CA LEU A 488 -15.42 -14.91 -20.03
C LEU A 488 -14.64 -13.66 -19.67
N ASN A 489 -15.13 -12.51 -20.12
CA ASN A 489 -14.67 -11.23 -19.60
C ASN A 489 -14.88 -11.21 -18.07
N PRO A 490 -13.94 -10.66 -17.27
CA PRO A 490 -14.09 -10.60 -15.82
C PRO A 490 -15.42 -9.97 -15.36
N ARG A 491 -15.95 -8.99 -16.11
CA ARG A 491 -17.28 -8.42 -15.86
C ARG A 491 -18.40 -9.45 -15.98
N ASP A 492 -18.40 -10.22 -17.07
CA ASP A 492 -19.44 -11.22 -17.33
C ASP A 492 -19.37 -12.33 -16.29
N ALA A 493 -18.16 -12.80 -15.95
CA ALA A 493 -17.96 -13.78 -14.88
C ALA A 493 -18.42 -13.24 -13.52
N PHE A 494 -18.17 -11.96 -13.23
CA PHE A 494 -18.63 -11.31 -12.00
C PHE A 494 -20.16 -11.29 -11.88
N PHE A 495 -20.90 -11.06 -12.98
CA PHE A 495 -22.36 -11.04 -12.97
C PHE A 495 -23.03 -12.38 -13.33
N ALA A 496 -22.26 -13.38 -13.76
CA ALA A 496 -22.77 -14.71 -14.06
C ALA A 496 -23.40 -15.38 -12.84
N ARG A 497 -24.34 -16.30 -13.10
CA ARG A 497 -24.82 -17.25 -12.09
C ARG A 497 -23.64 -18.12 -11.64
N LYS A 498 -23.63 -18.46 -10.35
CA LYS A 498 -22.51 -19.16 -9.74
C LYS A 498 -22.97 -20.33 -8.90
N ASN A 499 -22.19 -21.41 -8.94
CA ASN A 499 -22.39 -22.61 -8.14
C ASN A 499 -21.10 -22.95 -7.38
N ARG A 500 -21.23 -23.53 -6.18
CA ARG A 500 -20.09 -24.06 -5.43
C ARG A 500 -19.90 -25.53 -5.75
N VAL A 501 -18.67 -25.94 -6.03
CA VAL A 501 -18.28 -27.34 -6.30
C VAL A 501 -17.07 -27.74 -5.48
N GLY A 502 -16.80 -29.05 -5.36
CA GLY A 502 -15.57 -29.52 -4.72
C GLY A 502 -14.32 -29.07 -5.49
N ILE A 503 -13.18 -28.91 -4.79
CA ILE A 503 -11.94 -28.40 -5.41
C ILE A 503 -11.46 -29.24 -6.61
N LEU A 504 -11.68 -30.56 -6.58
CA LEU A 504 -11.33 -31.44 -7.70
C LEU A 504 -12.35 -31.36 -8.84
N GLU A 505 -13.60 -31.07 -8.53
CA GLU A 505 -14.69 -30.91 -9.50
C GLU A 505 -14.64 -29.55 -10.22
N SER A 506 -13.91 -28.58 -9.66
CA SER A 506 -13.74 -27.25 -10.26
C SER A 506 -12.76 -27.25 -11.43
N LEU A 507 -11.91 -28.27 -11.56
CA LEU A 507 -10.94 -28.39 -12.65
C LEU A 507 -11.62 -28.33 -14.02
N GLY A 508 -11.10 -27.48 -14.90
CA GLY A 508 -11.64 -27.25 -16.24
C GLY A 508 -12.94 -26.42 -16.28
N LYS A 509 -13.45 -25.97 -15.14
CA LYS A 509 -14.61 -25.07 -15.06
C LYS A 509 -14.16 -23.61 -15.11
N ILE A 510 -15.12 -22.72 -15.38
CA ILE A 510 -14.90 -21.27 -15.41
C ILE A 510 -14.89 -20.76 -13.96
N CYS A 511 -13.79 -20.13 -13.55
CA CYS A 511 -13.62 -19.56 -12.23
C CYS A 511 -14.63 -18.44 -11.97
N GLY A 512 -15.32 -18.49 -10.83
CA GLY A 512 -16.24 -17.45 -10.37
C GLY A 512 -15.65 -16.53 -9.31
N GLU A 513 -14.38 -16.70 -8.94
CA GLU A 513 -13.72 -16.07 -7.80
C GLU A 513 -12.42 -15.38 -8.21
N LEU A 514 -12.09 -14.29 -7.50
CA LEU A 514 -10.80 -13.61 -7.63
C LEU A 514 -9.91 -14.07 -6.48
N ILE A 515 -9.00 -15.02 -6.75
CA ILE A 515 -8.20 -15.67 -5.71
C ILE A 515 -6.77 -15.19 -5.76
N CYS A 516 -6.29 -14.67 -4.63
CA CYS A 516 -4.95 -14.11 -4.48
C CYS A 516 -4.26 -14.65 -3.22
N PRO A 517 -3.01 -15.14 -3.30
CA PRO A 517 -2.16 -15.20 -2.12
C PRO A 517 -1.86 -13.78 -1.63
N TYR A 518 -1.85 -13.59 -0.31
CA TYR A 518 -1.60 -12.30 0.32
C TYR A 518 -0.58 -12.42 1.45
N PRO A 519 0.38 -11.46 1.54
CA PRO A 519 0.67 -10.39 0.57
C PRO A 519 1.33 -10.93 -0.74
N PRO A 520 1.32 -10.22 -1.89
CA PRO A 520 0.86 -8.83 -2.12
C PRO A 520 -0.56 -8.68 -2.67
N GLY A 521 -1.32 -9.77 -2.87
CA GLY A 521 -2.65 -9.69 -3.50
C GLY A 521 -2.61 -9.64 -5.03
N ILE A 522 -1.66 -10.35 -5.65
CA ILE A 522 -1.66 -10.59 -7.10
C ILE A 522 -2.59 -11.78 -7.40
N PRO A 523 -3.56 -11.66 -8.33
CA PRO A 523 -4.45 -12.75 -8.67
C PRO A 523 -3.73 -13.94 -9.27
N VAL A 524 -3.86 -15.10 -8.65
CA VAL A 524 -3.54 -16.39 -9.29
C VAL A 524 -4.68 -16.77 -10.21
N MET A 525 -5.92 -16.62 -9.73
CA MET A 525 -7.13 -16.87 -10.53
C MET A 525 -7.98 -15.61 -10.62
N ILE A 526 -8.42 -15.30 -11.84
CA ILE A 526 -9.33 -14.20 -12.15
C ILE A 526 -10.69 -14.80 -12.58
N PRO A 527 -11.84 -14.23 -12.14
CA PRO A 527 -13.13 -14.67 -12.63
C PRO A 527 -13.19 -14.66 -14.15
N GLY A 528 -13.71 -15.74 -14.74
CA GLY A 528 -13.79 -15.94 -16.19
C GLY A 528 -12.66 -16.77 -16.78
N GLU A 529 -11.60 -17.06 -16.02
CA GLU A 529 -10.54 -17.99 -16.42
C GLU A 529 -10.94 -19.46 -16.22
N ILE A 530 -10.35 -20.36 -16.99
CA ILE A 530 -10.43 -21.81 -16.72
C ILE A 530 -9.59 -22.13 -15.48
N ILE A 531 -10.16 -22.86 -14.54
CA ILE A 531 -9.45 -23.40 -13.38
C ILE A 531 -8.53 -24.54 -13.86
N THR A 532 -7.22 -24.31 -13.78
CA THR A 532 -6.19 -25.30 -14.15
C THR A 532 -5.65 -26.03 -12.92
N GLN A 533 -5.10 -27.23 -13.15
CA GLN A 533 -4.40 -27.98 -12.11
C GLN A 533 -3.19 -27.20 -11.56
N SER A 534 -2.42 -26.56 -12.45
CA SER A 534 -1.23 -25.80 -12.08
C SER A 534 -1.53 -24.64 -11.13
N ALA A 535 -2.64 -23.92 -11.35
CA ALA A 535 -3.05 -22.84 -10.48
C ALA A 535 -3.54 -23.34 -9.11
N LEU A 536 -4.25 -24.47 -9.07
CA LEU A 536 -4.67 -25.09 -7.81
C LEU A 536 -3.49 -25.62 -7.00
N ASP A 537 -2.58 -26.34 -7.64
CA ASP A 537 -1.37 -26.87 -7.01
C ASP A 537 -0.55 -25.74 -6.40
N TYR A 538 -0.37 -24.63 -7.14
CA TYR A 538 0.31 -23.45 -6.62
C TYR A 538 -0.38 -22.87 -5.39
N LEU A 539 -1.71 -22.69 -5.42
CA LEU A 539 -2.47 -22.14 -4.28
C LEU A 539 -2.38 -23.03 -3.04
N LEU A 540 -2.42 -24.36 -3.22
CA LEU A 540 -2.26 -25.33 -2.13
C LEU A 540 -0.82 -25.31 -1.59
N ASP A 541 0.17 -25.25 -2.47
CA ASP A 541 1.59 -25.22 -2.11
C ASP A 541 1.91 -23.95 -1.29
N VAL A 542 1.58 -22.75 -1.77
CA VAL A 542 1.86 -21.49 -1.03
C VAL A 542 1.11 -21.43 0.30
N LYS A 543 -0.11 -21.95 0.35
CA LYS A 543 -0.88 -22.04 1.60
C LYS A 543 -0.23 -22.99 2.59
N SER A 544 0.30 -24.12 2.13
CA SER A 544 1.04 -25.06 3.00
C SER A 544 2.30 -24.44 3.61
N MET A 545 2.87 -23.44 2.92
CA MET A 545 4.02 -22.64 3.38
C MET A 545 3.62 -21.47 4.29
N GLY A 546 2.33 -21.30 4.59
CA GLY A 546 1.83 -20.28 5.53
C GLY A 546 1.21 -19.04 4.87
N ALA A 547 1.12 -18.97 3.55
CA ALA A 547 0.48 -17.83 2.87
C ALA A 547 -1.04 -17.78 3.17
N ILE A 548 -1.56 -16.57 3.33
CA ILE A 548 -3.01 -16.35 3.46
C ILE A 548 -3.61 -16.29 2.06
N ILE A 549 -4.65 -17.09 1.80
CA ILE A 549 -5.42 -17.02 0.57
C ILE A 549 -6.61 -16.07 0.77
N SER A 550 -6.63 -14.99 0.00
CA SER A 550 -7.69 -13.99 -0.01
C SER A 550 -8.60 -14.17 -1.24
N GLY A 551 -9.87 -13.81 -1.09
CA GLY A 551 -10.88 -13.84 -2.15
C GLY A 551 -11.47 -15.21 -2.49
N ALA A 552 -10.90 -16.30 -1.95
CA ALA A 552 -11.54 -17.61 -1.98
C ALA A 552 -12.72 -17.66 -1.00
N SER A 553 -13.89 -18.10 -1.45
CA SER A 553 -15.06 -18.23 -0.57
C SER A 553 -14.94 -19.37 0.44
N ASP A 554 -14.05 -20.32 0.18
CA ASP A 554 -13.60 -21.33 1.14
C ASP A 554 -12.09 -21.15 1.38
N PRO A 555 -11.70 -20.55 2.51
CA PRO A 555 -10.28 -20.37 2.86
C PRO A 555 -9.52 -21.70 2.99
N LEU A 556 -10.24 -22.82 3.20
CA LEU A 556 -9.63 -24.14 3.24
C LEU A 556 -9.30 -24.70 1.85
N LEU A 557 -9.76 -24.06 0.77
CA LEU A 557 -9.65 -24.55 -0.62
C LEU A 557 -10.16 -25.99 -0.76
N SER A 558 -11.19 -26.37 0.02
CA SER A 558 -11.88 -27.66 -0.14
C SER A 558 -12.99 -27.58 -1.20
N SER A 559 -13.47 -26.37 -1.47
CA SER A 559 -14.45 -26.04 -2.49
C SER A 559 -14.11 -24.73 -3.19
N MET A 560 -14.70 -24.51 -4.36
CA MET A 560 -14.57 -23.27 -5.13
C MET A 560 -15.91 -22.87 -5.74
N VAL A 561 -16.04 -21.57 -6.04
CA VAL A 561 -17.19 -21.05 -6.77
C VAL A 561 -16.83 -20.93 -8.26
N ILE A 562 -17.67 -21.52 -9.09
CA ILE A 562 -17.56 -21.54 -10.56
C ILE A 562 -18.72 -20.78 -11.19
N CYS A 563 -18.52 -20.27 -12.40
CA CYS A 563 -19.61 -19.73 -13.21
C CYS A 563 -20.42 -20.88 -13.84
N ASP A 564 -21.75 -20.75 -13.80
CA ASP A 564 -22.72 -21.70 -14.37
C ASP A 564 -23.21 -21.18 -15.72
N VAL A 565 -22.45 -21.48 -16.78
CA VAL A 565 -22.54 -20.88 -18.11
C VAL A 565 -22.39 -21.91 -19.20
#